data_AF-A0A2D0L981-F1
#
_entry.id   AF-A0A2D0L981-F1
#
_cell.length_a   1.000
_cell.length_b   1.000
_cell.length_c   1.000
_cell.angle_alpha   90.00
_cell.angle_beta   90.00
_cell.angle_gamma   90.00
#
_symmetry.space_group_name_H-M   'P 1'
#
loop_
_entity.id
_entity.type
_entity.pdbx_description
1 polymer ?
#
loop_
_entity_poly.entity_id
_entity_poly.type
_entity_poly.pdbx_seq_one_letter_code
_entity_poly.pdbx_strand_id
1 'polypeptide(L)' 'MKVEQEPTIVINGIYLDEGQAMAIRTAVTSYLSYLRENRHGDDEHGKKISELYRDRLSEVQDIMFSHL' A
#
# COMPACT_ATOMS: atom_id res chain seq x y z
N MET A 1 12.71 19.83 9.81
CA MET A 1 11.93 18.59 9.68
C MET A 1 12.89 17.43 9.86
N LYS A 2 12.65 16.53 10.82
CA LYS A 2 13.19 15.18 10.70
C LYS A 2 12.48 14.57 9.49
N VAL A 3 13.21 14.22 8.44
CA VAL A 3 12.66 13.36 7.40
C VAL A 3 12.42 12.03 8.11
N GLU A 4 11.15 11.66 8.29
CA GLU A 4 10.83 10.33 8.79
C GLU A 4 11.35 9.33 7.76
N GLN A 5 12.21 8.42 8.22
CA GLN A 5 12.88 7.47 7.35
C GLN A 5 11.84 6.55 6.70
N GLU A 6 11.93 6.35 5.39
CA GLU A 6 11.07 5.41 4.67
C GLU A 6 11.22 3.98 5.20
N PRO A 7 10.17 3.14 5.10
CA PRO A 7 10.24 1.75 5.51
C PRO A 7 11.28 0.98 4.69
N THR A 8 11.96 0.03 5.33
CA THR A 8 12.84 -0.91 4.62
C THR A 8 11.98 -1.92 3.86
N ILE A 9 12.01 -1.83 2.52
CA ILE A 9 11.30 -2.76 1.64
C ILE A 9 12.32 -3.68 0.95
N VAL A 10 12.05 -4.98 0.96
CA VAL A 10 12.86 -5.99 0.28
C VAL A 10 11.98 -6.74 -0.72
N ILE A 11 12.36 -6.73 -1.99
CA ILE A 11 11.68 -7.48 -3.05
C ILE A 11 12.69 -8.46 -3.65
N ASN A 12 12.42 -9.77 -3.56
CA ASN A 12 13.30 -10.83 -4.05
C ASN A 12 14.76 -10.71 -3.54
N GLY A 13 14.93 -10.29 -2.28
CA GLY A 13 16.25 -10.10 -1.65
C GLY A 13 16.94 -8.77 -2.01
N ILE A 14 16.32 -7.92 -2.82
CA ILE A 14 16.84 -6.59 -3.18
C ILE A 14 16.23 -5.54 -2.26
N TYR A 15 17.09 -4.82 -1.54
CA TYR A 15 16.70 -3.67 -0.75
C TYR A 15 16.38 -2.49 -1.67
N LEU A 16 15.22 -1.90 -1.48
CA LEU A 16 14.84 -0.70 -2.21
C LEU A 16 15.51 0.54 -1.58
N ASP A 17 15.85 1.51 -2.43
CA ASP A 17 16.29 2.82 -1.96
C ASP A 17 15.10 3.67 -1.46
N GLU A 18 15.39 4.83 -0.86
CA GLU A 18 14.38 5.74 -0.31
C GLU A 18 13.36 6.19 -1.36
N GLY A 19 13.80 6.47 -2.58
CA GLY A 19 12.92 6.90 -3.67
C GLY A 19 11.97 5.78 -4.11
N GLN A 20 12.48 4.56 -4.20
CA GLN A 20 11.70 3.37 -4.51
C GLN A 20 10.72 3.03 -3.39
N ALA A 21 11.15 3.08 -2.12
CA ALA A 21 10.28 2.84 -0.97
C ALA A 21 9.14 3.87 -0.90
N MET A 22 9.46 5.15 -1.12
CA MET A 22 8.46 6.21 -1.22
C MET A 22 7.48 5.98 -2.37
N ALA A 23 7.95 5.52 -3.53
CA ALA A 23 7.09 5.21 -4.67
C ALA A 23 6.09 4.08 -4.34
N ILE A 24 6.52 3.02 -3.64
CA ILE A 24 5.61 1.95 -3.20
C ILE A 24 4.60 2.51 -2.19
N ARG A 25 5.01 3.35 -1.24
CA ARG A 25 4.08 3.99 -0.29
C ARG A 25 3.02 4.82 -1.02
N THR A 26 3.41 5.61 -2.01
CA THR A 26 2.47 6.36 -2.85
C THR A 26 1.52 5.43 -3.61
N ALA A 27 2.01 4.34 -4.19
CA ALA A 27 1.18 3.38 -4.90
C ALA A 27 0.14 2.72 -3.98
N VAL A 28 0.57 2.26 -2.79
CA VAL A 28 -0.31 1.64 -1.77
C VAL A 28 -1.39 2.62 -1.33
N THR A 29 -0.99 3.82 -0.91
CA THR A 29 -1.93 4.85 -0.42
C THR A 29 -2.91 5.31 -1.49
N SER A 30 -2.43 5.57 -2.72
CA SER A 30 -3.27 6.00 -3.84
C SER A 30 -4.28 4.93 -4.23
N TYR A 31 -3.84 3.68 -4.32
CA TYR A 31 -4.72 2.60 -4.75
C TYR A 31 -5.72 2.20 -3.66
N LEU A 32 -5.33 2.26 -2.38
CA LEU A 32 -6.27 2.11 -1.27
C LEU A 32 -7.34 3.21 -1.32
N SER A 33 -6.95 4.47 -1.56
CA SER A 33 -7.90 5.58 -1.73
C SER A 33 -8.85 5.32 -2.90
N TYR A 34 -8.33 4.87 -4.03
CA TYR A 34 -9.15 4.50 -5.19
C TYR A 34 -10.20 3.43 -4.82
N LEU A 35 -9.83 2.37 -4.09
CA LEU A 35 -10.74 1.28 -3.69
C LEU A 35 -11.73 1.62 -2.57
N ARG A 36 -11.62 2.81 -1.95
CA ARG A 36 -12.65 3.34 -1.05
C ARG A 36 -13.83 3.90 -1.84
N GLU A 37 -13.56 4.44 -3.02
CA GLU A 37 -14.56 5.08 -3.88
C GLU A 37 -14.99 4.19 -5.06
N ASN A 38 -14.14 3.22 -5.43
CA ASN A 38 -14.31 2.36 -6.59
C ASN A 38 -14.21 0.87 -6.20
N ARG A 39 -14.61 0.01 -7.13
CA ARG A 39 -14.49 -1.46 -7.03
C ARG A 39 -14.15 -2.05 -8.39
N HIS A 40 -13.56 -3.24 -8.38
CA HIS A 40 -13.12 -3.95 -9.59
C HIS A 40 -14.27 -4.42 -10.49
N GLY A 41 -15.48 -4.45 -9.96
CA GLY A 41 -16.69 -4.84 -10.67
C GLY A 41 -17.88 -4.88 -9.72
N ASP A 42 -19.09 -4.93 -10.29
CA ASP A 42 -20.34 -4.98 -9.55
C ASP A 42 -20.80 -6.40 -9.22
N ASP A 43 -20.17 -7.40 -9.83
CA ASP A 43 -20.40 -8.80 -9.50
C ASP A 43 -19.78 -9.19 -8.15
N GLU A 44 -20.21 -10.34 -7.62
CA GLU A 44 -19.74 -10.85 -6.33
C GLU A 44 -18.23 -11.07 -6.29
N HIS A 45 -17.63 -11.40 -7.43
CA HIS A 45 -16.19 -11.61 -7.54
C HIS A 45 -15.44 -10.29 -7.41
N GLY A 46 -15.88 -9.24 -8.11
CA GLY A 46 -15.31 -7.89 -8.09
C GLY A 46 -15.45 -7.23 -6.71
N LYS A 47 -16.57 -7.43 -6.02
CA LYS A 47 -16.74 -6.97 -4.63
C LYS A 47 -15.74 -7.65 -3.70
N LYS A 48 -15.68 -8.98 -3.73
CA LYS A 48 -14.80 -9.77 -2.87
C LYS A 48 -13.32 -9.45 -3.08
N ILE A 49 -12.89 -9.28 -4.33
CA ILE A 49 -11.51 -8.87 -4.63
C ILE A 49 -11.24 -7.47 -4.10
N SER A 50 -12.18 -6.53 -4.27
CA SER A 50 -11.99 -5.16 -3.79
C SER A 50 -11.86 -5.07 -2.27
N GLU A 51 -12.64 -5.88 -1.53
CA GLU A 51 -12.52 -6.01 -0.07
C GLU A 51 -11.16 -6.60 0.33
N LEU A 52 -10.76 -7.71 -0.30
CA LEU A 52 -9.46 -8.35 -0.04
C LEU A 52 -8.30 -7.37 -0.22
N TYR A 53 -8.29 -6.62 -1.33
CA TYR A 53 -7.26 -5.63 -1.60
C TYR A 53 -7.29 -4.49 -0.60
N ARG A 54 -8.47 -3.97 -0.25
CA ARG A 54 -8.61 -2.88 0.74
C ARG A 54 -8.02 -3.28 2.09
N ASP A 55 -8.30 -4.49 2.55
CA ASP A 55 -7.80 -4.99 3.83
C ASP A 55 -6.28 -5.13 3.80
N ARG A 56 -5.72 -5.80 2.80
CA ARG A 56 -4.25 -5.99 2.69
C ARG A 56 -3.51 -4.66 2.52
N LEU A 57 -4.04 -3.74 1.72
CA LEU A 57 -3.41 -2.42 1.52
C LEU A 57 -3.48 -1.57 2.79
N SER A 58 -4.54 -1.69 3.59
CA SER A 58 -4.64 -0.98 4.88
C SER A 58 -3.57 -1.49 5.87
N GLU A 59 -3.38 -2.81 5.97
CA GLU A 59 -2.31 -3.39 6.79
C GLU A 59 -0.92 -2.93 6.34
N VAL A 60 -0.65 -2.94 5.03
CA VAL A 60 0.64 -2.47 4.49
C VAL A 60 0.82 -0.98 4.78
N GLN A 61 -0.22 -0.17 4.61
CA GLN A 61 -0.18 1.26 4.92
C GLN A 61 0.19 1.48 6.39
N ASP A 62 -0.44 0.77 7.33
CA ASP A 62 -0.16 0.90 8.75
C ASP A 62 1.29 0.52 9.08
N ILE A 63 1.83 -0.54 8.46
CA ILE A 63 3.24 -0.92 8.59
C ILE A 63 4.16 0.19 8.08
N MET A 64 3.86 0.77 6.91
CA MET A 64 4.68 1.81 6.28
C MET A 64 4.74 3.11 7.08
N PHE A 65 3.68 3.45 7.81
CA PHE A 65 3.61 4.66 8.63
C PHE A 65 3.91 4.42 10.11
N SER A 66 4.06 3.17 10.53
CA SER A 66 4.48 2.87 11.90
C SER A 66 5.91 3.38 12.13
N HIS A 67 6.09 4.19 13.19
CA HIS A 67 7.41 4.54 13.66
C HIS A 67 7.89 3.43 14.61
N LEU A 68 9.01 2.79 14.25
CA LEU A 68 9.79 1.98 15.20
C LEU A 68 10.59 2.89 16.14
#